data_AF-A0A250KG38-F1
#
_entry.id   AF-A0A250KG38-F1
#
_cell.length_a   1.000
_cell.length_b   1.000
_cell.length_c   1.000
_cell.angle_alpha   90.00
_cell.angle_beta   90.00
_cell.angle_gamma   90.00
#
_symmetry.space_group_name_H-M   'P 1'
#
loop_
_entity.id
_entity.type
_entity.pdbx_description
1 polymer ?
#
loop_
_entity_poly.entity_id
_entity_poly.type
_entity_poly.pdbx_seq_one_letter_code
_entity_poly.pdbx_strand_id
1 'polypeptide(L)' 'MAHFIIRTKHTKNVNGIRIEPGMQVEVITQSMSNPVTTNGGQPVIDAFHRIYGIDIKKAGCLNTTELEVIKI' A
#
# COMPACT_ATOMS: atom_id res chain seq x y z
N MET A 1 -13.51 -11.45 -6.70
CA MET A 1 -12.67 -10.44 -6.02
C MET A 1 -11.29 -11.01 -5.87
N ALA A 2 -10.26 -10.26 -6.21
CA ALA A 2 -8.88 -10.65 -5.93
C ALA A 2 -8.46 -10.13 -4.56
N HIS A 3 -7.73 -10.95 -3.82
CA HIS A 3 -7.19 -10.58 -2.54
C HIS A 3 -5.69 -10.33 -2.65
N PHE A 4 -5.23 -9.21 -2.12
CA PHE A 4 -3.83 -8.83 -2.15
C PHE A 4 -3.38 -8.41 -0.75
N ILE A 5 -2.27 -8.98 -0.30
CA ILE A 5 -1.51 -8.45 0.84
C ILE A 5 -0.49 -7.47 0.29
N ILE A 6 -0.48 -6.26 0.85
CA ILE A 6 0.50 -5.24 0.52
C ILE A 6 1.37 -5.00 1.73
N ARG A 7 2.68 -5.16 1.57
CA ARG A 7 3.67 -5.00 2.64
C ARG A 7 4.70 -3.95 2.30
N THR A 8 5.10 -3.18 3.30
CA THR A 8 6.20 -2.20 3.20
C THR A 8 7.56 -2.88 3.38
N LYS A 9 8.50 -2.62 2.45
CA LYS A 9 9.83 -3.24 2.45
C LYS A 9 10.90 -2.40 3.13
N HIS A 10 10.77 -1.08 3.10
CA HIS A 10 11.80 -0.16 3.57
C HIS A 10 11.26 0.85 4.56
N THR A 11 12.15 1.35 5.42
CA THR A 11 11.86 2.51 6.27
C THR A 11 11.91 3.77 5.41
N LYS A 12 10.88 4.60 5.51
CA LYS A 12 10.85 5.89 4.83
C LYS A 12 10.29 6.96 5.76
N ASN A 13 10.87 8.15 5.70
CA ASN A 13 10.35 9.31 6.42
C ASN A 13 10.24 10.47 5.44
N VAL A 14 9.01 10.76 5.02
CA VAL A 14 8.70 11.79 4.03
C VAL A 14 7.47 12.55 4.49
N ASN A 15 7.50 13.89 4.36
CA ASN A 15 6.39 14.77 4.74
C ASN A 15 5.90 14.59 6.19
N GLY A 16 6.81 14.22 7.11
CA GLY A 16 6.49 13.95 8.52
C GLY A 16 5.82 12.59 8.77
N ILE A 17 5.64 11.77 7.73
CA ILE A 17 5.09 10.43 7.83
C ILE A 17 6.24 9.43 7.83
N ARG A 18 6.37 8.69 8.94
CA ARG A 18 7.33 7.59 9.08
C ARG A 18 6.64 6.26 8.78
N ILE A 19 7.09 5.60 7.74
CA ILE A 19 6.72 4.23 7.38
C ILE A 19 7.86 3.32 7.80
N GLU A 20 7.52 2.20 8.42
CA GLU A 20 8.48 1.19 8.85
C GLU A 20 8.23 -0.13 8.10
N PRO A 21 9.29 -0.89 7.79
CA PRO A 21 9.17 -2.15 7.10
C PRO A 21 8.42 -3.15 7.99
N GLY A 22 7.50 -3.90 7.39
CA GLY A 22 6.66 -4.86 8.12
C GLY A 22 5.23 -4.39 8.35
N MET A 23 4.87 -3.15 8.03
CA MET A 23 3.46 -2.76 7.92
C MET A 23 2.83 -3.52 6.75
N GLN A 24 1.69 -4.16 7.00
CA GLN A 24 0.96 -4.94 6.01
C GLN A 24 -0.53 -4.62 6.05
N VAL A 25 -1.15 -4.54 4.88
CA VAL A 25 -2.60 -4.34 4.74
C VAL A 25 -3.17 -5.30 3.73
N GLU A 26 -4.41 -5.71 3.98
CA GLU A 26 -5.20 -6.53 3.08
C GLU A 26 -6.07 -5.63 2.20
N VAL A 27 -5.95 -5.84 0.88
CA VAL A 27 -6.67 -5.08 -0.13
C VAL A 27 -7.49 -6.06 -0.95
N ILE A 28 -8.82 -5.91 -0.86
CA ILE A 28 -9.78 -6.66 -1.68
C ILE A 28 -10.17 -5.76 -2.85
N THR A 29 -9.85 -6.16 -4.08
CA THR A 29 -10.28 -5.41 -5.26
C THR A 29 -11.08 -6.29 -6.21
N GLN A 30 -11.92 -5.65 -7.03
CA GLN A 30 -12.64 -6.33 -8.10
C GLN A 30 -11.74 -6.59 -9.32
N SER A 31 -10.62 -5.87 -9.43
CA SER A 31 -9.65 -6.00 -10.51
C SER A 31 -8.61 -7.08 -10.19
N MET A 32 -8.24 -7.88 -11.19
CA MET A 32 -7.18 -8.89 -11.06
C MET A 32 -5.76 -8.30 -11.21
N SER A 33 -5.67 -7.01 -11.56
CA SER A 33 -4.44 -6.26 -11.79
C SER A 33 -3.79 -5.79 -10.50
N ASN A 34 -2.52 -5.37 -10.58
CA ASN A 34 -1.77 -4.91 -9.42
C ASN A 34 -2.45 -3.67 -8.78
N PRO A 35 -2.90 -3.75 -7.51
CA PRO A 35 -3.64 -2.69 -6.84
C PRO A 35 -2.83 -1.41 -6.63
N VAL A 36 -1.48 -1.49 -6.66
CA VAL A 36 -0.59 -0.32 -6.49
C VAL A 36 -0.61 0.60 -7.72
N THR A 37 -0.82 0.03 -8.91
CA THR A 37 -0.83 0.77 -10.18
C THR A 37 -2.25 1.01 -10.72
N THR A 38 -3.18 0.14 -10.35
CA THR A 38 -4.58 0.22 -10.80
C THR A 38 -5.29 1.35 -10.07
N ASN A 39 -6.06 2.18 -10.81
CA ASN A 39 -6.81 3.33 -10.26
C ASN A 39 -5.95 4.28 -9.40
N GLY A 40 -4.68 4.48 -9.76
CA GLY A 40 -3.78 5.37 -9.02
C GLY A 40 -3.45 4.90 -7.61
N GLY A 41 -3.62 3.61 -7.31
CA GLY A 41 -3.33 3.01 -6.01
C GLY A 41 -4.37 3.28 -4.94
N GLN A 42 -5.55 3.80 -5.31
CA GLN A 42 -6.61 4.18 -4.36
C GLN A 42 -6.96 3.08 -3.34
N PRO A 43 -7.14 1.79 -3.75
CA PRO A 43 -7.46 0.73 -2.79
C PRO A 43 -6.37 0.53 -1.73
N VAL A 44 -5.11 0.79 -2.07
CA VAL A 44 -3.96 0.68 -1.18
C VAL A 44 -3.94 1.86 -0.20
N ILE A 45 -4.16 3.07 -0.73
CA ILE A 45 -4.23 4.29 0.08
C ILE A 45 -5.35 4.15 1.12
N ASP A 46 -6.54 3.74 0.69
CA ASP A 46 -7.69 3.59 1.57
C ASP A 46 -7.44 2.51 2.65
N ALA A 47 -6.77 1.40 2.30
CA ALA A 47 -6.42 0.34 3.25
C ALA A 47 -5.39 0.81 4.31
N PHE A 48 -4.30 1.48 3.88
CA PHE A 48 -3.31 2.04 4.80
C PHE A 48 -3.88 3.17 5.66
N HIS A 49 -4.75 4.00 5.09
CA HIS A 49 -5.44 5.05 5.82
C HIS A 49 -6.42 4.45 6.85
N ARG A 50 -7.12 3.36 6.52
CA ARG A 50 -8.04 2.68 7.44
C ARG A 50 -7.34 1.97 8.59
N ILE A 51 -6.25 1.24 8.32
CA ILE A 51 -5.58 0.43 9.35
C ILE A 51 -4.59 1.25 10.18
N TYR A 52 -3.83 2.13 9.53
CA TYR A 52 -2.72 2.85 10.17
C TYR A 52 -2.93 4.36 10.25
N GLY A 53 -3.98 4.93 9.63
CA GLY A 53 -4.20 6.37 9.59
C GLY A 53 -3.18 7.12 8.70
N ILE A 54 -2.48 6.41 7.82
CA ILE A 54 -1.38 6.95 7.02
C ILE A 54 -1.78 7.06 5.55
N ASP A 55 -1.54 8.22 4.96
CA ASP A 55 -1.60 8.43 3.52
C ASP A 55 -0.29 7.99 2.86
N ILE A 56 -0.27 6.75 2.35
CA ILE A 56 0.93 6.15 1.74
C ILE A 56 1.38 6.85 0.46
N LYS A 57 0.48 7.56 -0.21
CA LYS A 57 0.79 8.36 -1.40
C LYS A 57 1.54 9.62 -0.99
N LYS A 58 1.08 10.32 0.07
CA LYS A 58 1.83 11.44 0.66
C LYS A 58 3.17 11.03 1.24
N ALA A 59 3.29 9.80 1.73
CA ALA A 59 4.55 9.24 2.19
C ALA A 59 5.53 8.89 1.04
N GLY A 60 5.09 8.96 -0.23
CA GLY A 60 5.94 8.65 -1.38
C GLY A 60 6.33 7.16 -1.46
N CYS A 61 5.55 6.27 -0.84
CA CYS A 61 5.77 4.82 -0.86
C CYS A 61 4.83 4.08 -1.81
N LEU A 62 3.91 4.77 -2.50
CA LEU A 62 2.99 4.12 -3.45
C LEU A 62 3.71 3.75 -4.76
N ASN A 63 4.55 2.73 -4.71
CA ASN A 63 5.24 2.16 -5.86
C ASN A 63 5.60 0.68 -5.60
N THR A 64 5.89 -0.08 -6.65
CA THR A 64 6.24 -1.51 -6.56
C THR A 64 7.64 -1.78 -6.03
N THR A 65 8.47 -0.74 -5.91
CA THR A 65 9.81 -0.83 -5.34
C THR A 65 9.73 -0.90 -3.81
N GLU A 66 8.96 0.00 -3.20
CA GLU A 66 8.79 0.14 -1.76
C GLU A 66 7.73 -0.82 -1.20
N LEU A 67 6.74 -1.18 -2.03
CA LEU A 67 5.66 -2.09 -1.66
C LEU A 67 5.82 -3.46 -2.31
N GLU A 68 5.69 -4.48 -1.48
CA GLU A 68 5.50 -5.86 -1.89
C GLU A 68 4.02 -6.12 -2.07
N VAL A 69 3.65 -6.78 -3.17
CA VAL A 69 2.27 -7.16 -3.46
C VAL A 69 2.23 -8.68 -3.57
N ILE A 70 1.51 -9.32 -2.65
CA ILE A 70 1.33 -10.76 -2.60
C ILE A 70 -0.14 -11.03 -2.90
N LYS A 71 -0.41 -11.81 -3.96
CA LYS A 71 -1.78 -12.23 -4.30
C LYS A 71 -2.12 -13.50 -3.52
N ILE A 72 -3.30 -13.54 -2.91
CA ILE A 72 -3.90 -14.72 -2.27
C ILE A 72 -5.01 -15.28 -3.16
#